data_AF-A0A7S1UPB3-F1
#
_entry.id   AF-A0A7S1UPB3-F1
#
_cell.length_a   1.000
_cell.length_b   1.000
_cell.length_c   1.000
_cell.angle_alpha   90.00
_cell.angle_beta   90.00
_cell.angle_gamma   90.00
#
_symmetry.space_group_name_H-M   'P 1'
#
loop_
_entity.id
_entity.type
_entity.pdbx_description
1 polymer ?
#
loop_
_entity_poly.entity_id
_entity_poly.type
_entity_poly.pdbx_seq_one_letter_code
_entity_poly.pdbx_strand_id
1 'polypeptide(L)'
;MDVVERDDDGSASAAKVLFLGDSWASNAESKLFEEGCDGDVVVTVVNEAISGSTAQQWRLWEEERNFLTDIILNNNNHNNDLQSIWISLGGNDLFTTNCQNVKSVGDDMRAIVDKVVELLLHPSRNTTTTTTTTKIMITPYSRIPSRDFS
;
A
#
# COMPACT_ATOMS: atom_id res chain seq x y z
N MET A 1 22.62 -45.91 -8.27
CA MET A 1 21.73 -45.20 -7.32
C MET A 1 22.11 -43.76 -7.46
N ASP A 2 21.39 -43.05 -8.32
CA ASP A 2 21.63 -41.64 -8.59
C ASP A 2 21.19 -40.84 -7.37
N VAL A 3 22.11 -40.02 -6.87
CA VAL A 3 21.81 -38.99 -5.88
C VAL A 3 21.05 -37.91 -6.65
N VAL A 4 19.74 -37.86 -6.46
CA VAL A 4 18.94 -36.72 -6.88
C VAL A 4 19.31 -35.57 -5.94
N GLU A 5 20.14 -34.66 -6.41
CA GLU A 5 20.28 -33.33 -5.81
C GLU A 5 18.90 -32.67 -5.85
N ARG A 6 18.32 -32.44 -4.66
CA ARG A 6 17.19 -31.53 -4.52
C ARG A 6 17.78 -30.13 -4.52
N ASP A 7 17.50 -29.38 -5.57
CA ASP A 7 17.56 -27.93 -5.55
C ASP A 7 16.48 -27.42 -4.57
N ASP A 8 16.76 -27.51 -3.27
CA ASP A 8 16.11 -26.67 -2.28
C ASP A 8 16.69 -25.25 -2.46
N ASP A 9 16.20 -24.55 -3.49
CA ASP A 9 16.16 -23.09 -3.55
C ASP A 9 15.26 -22.62 -2.39
N GLY A 10 15.85 -22.64 -1.20
CA GLY A 10 15.30 -22.09 0.03
C GLY A 10 15.52 -20.59 0.12
N SER A 11 15.35 -19.83 -0.97
CA SER A 11 15.11 -18.41 -0.84
C SER A 11 13.64 -18.21 -0.49
N ALA A 12 13.32 -18.19 0.80
CA ALA A 12 12.05 -17.66 1.26
C ALA A 12 11.99 -16.19 0.81
N SER A 13 11.37 -15.93 -0.35
CA SER A 13 11.11 -14.59 -0.84
C SER A 13 10.35 -13.84 0.25
N ALA A 14 10.99 -12.82 0.82
CA ALA A 14 10.36 -12.01 1.84
C ALA A 14 9.18 -11.25 1.22
N ALA A 15 7.98 -11.40 1.76
CA ALA A 15 6.82 -10.66 1.27
C ALA A 15 6.95 -9.18 1.67
N LYS A 16 7.06 -8.28 0.70
CA LYS A 16 7.04 -6.84 0.86
C LYS A 16 5.61 -6.29 0.85
N VAL A 17 5.26 -5.58 1.92
CA VAL A 17 4.00 -4.85 2.09
C VAL A 17 4.30 -3.35 2.18
N LEU A 18 3.68 -2.57 1.29
CA LEU A 18 3.80 -1.12 1.28
C LEU A 18 2.54 -0.48 1.87
N PHE A 19 2.71 0.37 2.88
CA PHE A 19 1.63 1.15 3.49
C PHE A 19 1.67 2.58 2.96
N LEU A 20 0.56 3.00 2.35
CA LEU A 20 0.32 4.35 1.87
C LEU A 20 -0.83 4.96 2.65
N GLY A 21 -0.68 6.21 3.09
CA GLY A 21 -1.81 6.98 3.57
C GLY A 21 -1.56 7.85 4.78
N ASP A 22 -2.55 7.96 5.65
CA ASP A 22 -2.53 8.85 6.82
C ASP A 22 -2.10 8.14 8.12
N SER A 23 -2.49 8.68 9.28
CA SER A 23 -2.18 8.07 10.59
C SER A 23 -2.71 6.65 10.75
N TRP A 24 -3.79 6.28 10.05
CA TRP A 24 -4.30 4.90 10.08
C TRP A 24 -3.37 3.95 9.34
N ALA A 25 -2.75 4.39 8.24
CA ALA A 25 -1.69 3.65 7.55
C ALA A 25 -0.46 3.49 8.42
N SER A 26 -0.07 4.58 9.07
CA SER A 26 1.07 4.58 9.99
C SER A 26 0.87 3.55 11.12
N ASN A 27 -0.32 3.51 11.72
CA ASN A 27 -0.63 2.60 12.82
C ASN A 27 -0.87 1.14 12.38
N ALA A 28 -1.35 0.92 11.15
CA ALA A 28 -1.60 -0.43 10.63
C ALA A 28 -0.32 -1.24 10.49
N GLU A 29 0.82 -0.60 10.18
CA GLU A 29 2.14 -1.24 10.22
C GLU A 29 2.42 -1.84 11.60
N SER A 30 2.28 -1.04 12.67
CA SER A 30 2.59 -1.49 14.03
C SER A 30 1.74 -2.70 14.41
N LYS A 31 0.48 -2.75 13.97
CA LYS A 31 -0.40 -3.89 14.20
C LYS A 31 -0.02 -5.14 13.41
N LEU A 32 0.45 -4.99 12.18
CA LEU A 32 0.92 -6.12 11.37
C LEU A 32 2.13 -6.81 12.01
N PHE A 33 3.03 -6.04 12.65
CA PHE A 33 4.16 -6.56 13.40
C PHE A 33 3.77 -7.13 14.76
N GLU A 34 2.83 -6.49 15.48
CA GLU A 34 2.38 -6.92 16.81
C GLU A 34 1.54 -8.21 16.77
N GLU A 35 0.67 -8.35 15.77
CA GLU A 35 -0.26 -9.48 15.67
C GLU A 35 0.27 -10.61 14.79
N GLY A 36 1.39 -10.37 14.10
CA GLY A 36 2.25 -11.37 13.46
C GLY A 36 1.58 -12.20 12.37
N CYS A 37 2.13 -12.14 11.16
CA CYS A 37 2.07 -13.29 10.26
C CYS A 37 2.81 -14.46 10.93
N ASP A 38 2.10 -15.22 11.77
CA ASP A 38 2.61 -16.45 12.38
C ASP A 38 3.04 -17.42 11.27
N GLY A 39 4.34 -17.69 11.18
CA GLY A 39 4.91 -18.66 10.25
C GLY A 39 6.25 -18.21 9.68
N ASP A 40 6.96 -19.13 9.05
CA ASP A 40 8.30 -18.98 8.45
C ASP A 40 8.39 -17.95 7.30
N VAL A 41 7.44 -17.02 7.19
CA VAL A 41 7.35 -15.99 6.17
C VAL A 41 8.01 -14.71 6.69
N VAL A 42 9.17 -14.38 6.13
CA VAL A 42 9.79 -13.07 6.34
C VAL A 42 8.93 -12.02 5.63
N VAL A 43 8.38 -11.06 6.37
CA VAL A 43 7.64 -9.93 5.79
C VAL A 43 8.50 -8.67 5.91
N THR A 44 8.74 -8.00 4.79
CA THR A 44 9.32 -6.65 4.77
C THR A 44 8.19 -5.64 4.73
N VAL A 45 8.13 -4.74 5.70
CA VAL A 45 7.15 -3.64 5.68
C VAL A 45 7.85 -2.36 5.27
N VAL A 46 7.22 -1.60 4.37
CA VAL A 46 7.62 -0.25 4.00
C VAL A 46 6.46 0.68 4.35
N ASN A 47 6.73 1.69 5.18
CA ASN A 47 5.73 2.66 5.58
C ASN A 47 6.03 4.04 5.00
N GLU A 48 5.22 4.44 4.02
CA GLU A 48 5.27 5.76 3.38
C GLU A 48 4.07 6.62 3.80
N ALA A 49 3.44 6.27 4.94
CA ALA A 49 2.33 7.02 5.48
C ALA A 49 2.76 8.39 6.01
N ILE A 50 1.96 9.41 5.72
CA ILE A 50 2.13 10.77 6.20
C ILE A 50 0.94 11.11 7.10
N SER A 51 1.14 11.10 8.41
CA SER A 51 0.09 11.42 9.38
C SER A 51 -0.58 12.77 9.11
N GLY A 52 -1.91 12.80 9.17
CA GLY A 52 -2.72 13.98 8.90
C GLY A 52 -2.92 14.32 7.41
N SER A 53 -2.32 13.57 6.49
CA SER A 53 -2.51 13.79 5.06
C SER A 53 -3.92 13.41 4.57
N THR A 54 -4.32 14.01 3.45
CA THR A 54 -5.63 13.86 2.82
C THR A 54 -5.52 13.16 1.46
N ALA A 55 -6.59 12.52 0.99
CA ALA A 55 -6.64 11.96 -0.37
C ALA A 55 -6.36 13.05 -1.41
N GLN A 56 -6.94 14.24 -1.21
CA GLN A 56 -6.70 15.39 -2.09
C GLN A 56 -5.22 15.76 -2.19
N GLN A 57 -4.50 15.84 -1.05
CA GLN A 57 -3.07 16.15 -1.03
C GLN A 57 -2.26 15.11 -1.81
N TRP A 58 -2.53 13.82 -1.60
CA TRP A 58 -1.83 12.75 -2.30
C TRP A 58 -2.04 12.80 -3.82
N ARG A 59 -3.27 13.08 -4.29
CA ARG A 59 -3.53 13.29 -5.72
C ARG A 59 -2.73 14.47 -6.26
N LEU A 60 -2.75 15.61 -5.57
CA LEU A 60 -2.04 16.82 -6.01
C LEU A 60 -0.52 16.64 -6.02
N TRP A 61 0.05 15.95 -5.01
CA TRP A 61 1.48 15.67 -4.97
C TRP A 61 1.92 14.74 -6.10
N GLU A 62 1.06 13.80 -6.51
CA GLU A 62 1.32 13.01 -7.71
C GLU A 62 1.35 13.90 -8.97
N GLU A 63 0.34 14.75 -9.16
CA GLU A 63 0.25 15.64 -10.32
C GLU A 63 1.42 16.64 -10.41
N GLU A 64 1.88 17.16 -9.27
CA GLU A 64 2.92 18.19 -9.22
C GLU A 64 4.33 17.63 -9.17
N ARG A 65 4.53 16.43 -8.60
CA ARG A 65 5.85 15.94 -8.18
C ARG A 65 6.09 14.46 -8.43
N ASN A 66 5.17 13.73 -9.08
CA ASN A 66 5.27 12.28 -9.29
C ASN A 66 5.44 11.49 -7.98
N PHE A 67 4.85 11.98 -6.89
CA PHE A 67 5.05 11.44 -5.55
C PHE A 67 4.73 9.94 -5.41
N LEU A 68 3.58 9.48 -5.90
CA LEU A 68 3.22 8.06 -5.92
C LEU A 68 4.11 7.28 -6.87
N THR A 69 4.42 7.86 -8.04
CA THR A 69 5.32 7.24 -9.02
C THR A 69 6.68 6.93 -8.40
N ASP A 70 7.29 7.88 -7.71
CA ASP A 70 8.60 7.71 -7.07
C ASP A 70 8.54 6.65 -5.96
N ILE A 71 7.52 6.69 -5.10
CA ILE A 71 7.34 5.68 -4.04
C ILE A 71 7.20 4.27 -4.62
N ILE A 72 6.33 4.09 -5.61
CA ILE A 72 6.04 2.77 -6.18
C ILE A 72 7.25 2.22 -6.93
N LEU A 73 7.91 3.03 -7.76
CA LEU A 73 9.07 2.58 -8.54
C LEU A 73 10.29 2.29 -7.67
N ASN A 74 10.51 3.05 -6.59
CA ASN A 74 11.60 2.77 -5.64
C ASN A 74 11.38 1.47 -4.87
N ASN A 75 10.12 1.14 -4.55
CA ASN A 75 9.78 -0.01 -3.75
C ASN A 75 9.48 -1.29 -4.56
N ASN A 76 9.12 -1.16 -5.84
CA ASN A 76 8.85 -2.27 -6.75
C ASN A 76 10.06 -2.59 -7.64
N ASN A 77 11.12 -3.14 -7.03
CA ASN A 77 12.37 -3.48 -7.72
C ASN A 77 12.62 -5.01 -7.71
N HIS A 78 13.34 -5.48 -8.74
CA HIS A 78 13.52 -6.89 -9.12
C HIS A 78 14.02 -7.87 -8.06
N ASN A 79 14.50 -7.38 -6.91
CA ASN A 79 15.00 -8.21 -5.83
C ASN A 79 14.02 -8.34 -4.65
N ASN A 80 12.90 -7.60 -4.66
CA ASN A 80 11.81 -7.68 -3.69
C ASN A 80 10.56 -6.98 -4.29
N ASP A 81 9.89 -7.65 -5.22
CA ASP A 81 8.64 -7.15 -5.83
C ASP A 81 7.59 -6.86 -4.74
N LEU A 82 6.73 -5.87 -4.96
CA LEU A 82 5.62 -5.58 -4.05
C LEU A 82 4.54 -6.66 -4.15
N GLN A 83 4.28 -7.39 -3.06
CA GLN A 83 3.19 -8.38 -2.99
C GLN A 83 1.89 -7.74 -2.52
N SER A 84 1.95 -6.70 -1.69
CA SER A 84 0.76 -6.00 -1.21
C SER A 84 0.98 -4.51 -1.02
N ILE A 85 -0.05 -3.73 -1.35
CA ILE A 85 -0.13 -2.31 -1.05
C ILE A 85 -1.40 -2.08 -0.23
N TRP A 86 -1.26 -1.43 0.92
CA TRP A 86 -2.36 -1.04 1.78
C TRP A 86 -2.53 0.47 1.72
N ILE A 87 -3.74 0.94 1.44
CA ILE A 87 -4.05 2.37 1.26
C ILE A 87 -5.16 2.78 2.25
N SER A 88 -4.88 3.79 3.08
CA SER A 88 -5.89 4.47 3.91
C SER A 88 -5.75 5.98 3.86
N LEU A 89 -6.70 6.61 3.17
CA LEU A 89 -6.81 8.04 2.99
C LEU A 89 -8.29 8.43 2.96
N GLY A 90 -8.58 9.73 2.97
CA GLY A 90 -9.95 10.25 2.92
C GLY A 90 -10.56 10.53 4.28
N GLY A 91 -10.06 9.91 5.37
CA GLY A 91 -10.55 10.19 6.72
C GLY A 91 -10.39 11.66 7.10
N ASN A 92 -9.18 12.21 6.90
CA ASN A 92 -8.89 13.62 7.18
C ASN A 92 -9.67 14.58 6.26
N ASP A 93 -9.91 14.21 5.01
CA ASP A 93 -10.75 14.97 4.07
C ASP A 93 -12.19 15.09 4.57
N LEU A 94 -12.73 13.99 5.11
CA LEU A 94 -14.07 13.97 5.69
C LEU A 94 -14.13 14.72 7.02
N PHE A 95 -13.11 14.65 7.87
CA PHE A 95 -13.06 15.41 9.12
C PHE A 95 -13.00 16.92 8.87
N THR A 96 -12.16 17.38 7.93
CA THR A 96 -12.01 18.80 7.60
C THR A 96 -13.27 19.40 6.97
N THR A 97 -14.08 18.58 6.29
CA THR A 97 -15.29 19.03 5.59
C THR A 97 -16.59 18.67 6.33
N ASN A 98 -16.52 18.20 7.58
CA ASN A 98 -17.68 17.69 8.33
C ASN A 98 -18.52 16.68 7.52
N CYS A 99 -17.84 15.77 6.81
CA CYS A 99 -18.41 14.74 5.96
C CYS A 99 -19.25 15.26 4.76
N GLN A 100 -19.08 16.50 4.32
CA GLN A 100 -19.89 17.07 3.23
C GLN A 100 -19.35 16.76 1.83
N ASN A 101 -18.08 16.38 1.69
CA ASN A 101 -17.42 16.22 0.38
C ASN A 101 -17.14 14.76 -0.02
N VAL A 102 -17.94 13.81 0.44
CA VAL A 102 -17.72 12.36 0.23
C VAL A 102 -17.44 11.99 -1.23
N LYS A 103 -18.16 12.60 -2.18
CA LYS A 103 -17.94 12.33 -3.61
C LYS A 103 -16.54 12.77 -4.05
N SER A 104 -16.11 13.99 -3.72
CA SER A 104 -14.79 14.50 -4.10
C SER A 104 -13.69 13.62 -3.50
N VAL A 105 -13.83 13.22 -2.23
CA VAL A 105 -12.89 12.32 -1.57
C VAL A 105 -12.83 10.97 -2.30
N GLY A 106 -13.97 10.43 -2.72
CA GLY A 106 -14.02 9.21 -3.52
C GLY A 106 -13.36 9.34 -4.89
N ASP A 107 -13.50 10.50 -5.55
CA ASP A 107 -12.85 10.79 -6.83
C ASP A 107 -11.33 10.91 -6.66
N ASP A 108 -10.85 11.57 -5.61
CA ASP A 108 -9.42 11.65 -5.27
C ASP A 108 -8.84 10.26 -4.96
N MET A 109 -9.55 9.44 -4.17
CA MET A 109 -9.16 8.07 -3.87
C MET A 109 -9.10 7.19 -5.12
N ARG A 110 -10.05 7.34 -6.05
CA ARG A 110 -10.02 6.60 -7.32
C ARG A 110 -8.77 6.99 -8.12
N ALA A 111 -8.46 8.27 -8.25
CA ALA A 111 -7.29 8.73 -8.99
C ALA A 111 -5.98 8.14 -8.45
N ILE A 112 -5.85 8.07 -7.11
CA ILE A 112 -4.69 7.43 -6.45
C ILE A 112 -4.59 5.95 -6.80
N VAL A 113 -5.70 5.21 -6.69
CA VAL A 113 -5.72 3.76 -6.98
C VAL A 113 -5.44 3.49 -8.45
N ASP A 114 -6.05 4.25 -9.35
CA ASP A 114 -5.83 4.12 -10.80
C ASP A 114 -4.35 4.33 -11.14
N LYS A 115 -3.70 5.32 -10.50
CA LYS A 115 -2.27 5.56 -10.69
C LYS A 115 -1.41 4.42 -10.16
N VAL A 116 -1.69 3.89 -8.97
CA VAL A 116 -0.98 2.73 -8.42
C VAL A 116 -1.11 1.53 -9.36
N VAL A 117 -2.31 1.24 -9.87
CA VAL A 117 -2.53 0.17 -10.83
C VAL A 117 -1.77 0.41 -12.14
N GLU A 118 -1.79 1.62 -12.68
CA GLU A 118 -1.03 2.01 -13.88
C GLU A 118 0.46 1.67 -13.74
N LEU A 119 1.06 2.06 -12.59
CA LEU A 119 2.47 1.88 -12.29
C LEU A 119 2.85 0.41 -12.08
N LEU A 120 1.96 -0.40 -11.51
CA LEU A 120 2.17 -1.84 -11.34
C LEU A 120 2.04 -2.62 -12.65
N LEU A 121 1.17 -2.19 -13.56
CA LEU A 121 0.96 -2.85 -14.86
C LEU A 121 1.99 -2.47 -15.91
N HIS A 122 2.65 -1.31 -15.78
CA HIS A 122 3.64 -0.82 -16.72
C HIS A 122 4.94 -0.40 -16.02
N PRO A 123 5.64 -1.32 -15.32
CA PRO A 123 6.97 -1.01 -14.81
C PRO A 123 7.87 -0.62 -15.99
N SER A 124 8.56 0.52 -15.85
CA SER A 124 9.41 1.10 -16.89
C SER A 124 10.31 0.04 -17.56
N ARG A 125 10.34 0.09 -18.90
CA ARG A 125 11.01 -0.81 -19.84
C ARG A 125 12.46 -1.14 -19.43
N ASN A 126 12.74 -2.34 -18.92
CA ASN A 126 13.96 -3.11 -19.25
C ASN A 126 14.12 -4.48 -18.55
N THR A 127 13.06 -5.11 -18.06
CA THR A 127 13.26 -6.28 -17.20
C THR A 127 12.33 -7.44 -17.49
N THR A 128 12.95 -8.62 -17.47
CA THR A 128 12.39 -9.95 -17.67
C THR A 128 11.17 -10.11 -16.78
N THR A 129 10.01 -10.32 -17.40
CA THR A 129 8.71 -10.29 -16.73
C THR A 129 8.47 -11.57 -15.93
N THR A 130 8.85 -11.59 -14.66
CA THR A 130 8.22 -12.50 -13.69
C THR A 130 6.85 -11.91 -13.37
N THR A 131 5.77 -12.67 -13.58
CA THR A 131 4.41 -12.16 -13.32
C THR A 131 4.14 -12.22 -11.82
N THR A 132 4.45 -11.15 -11.11
CA THR A 132 4.11 -11.01 -9.68
C THR A 132 2.71 -10.42 -9.55
N THR A 133 1.83 -11.09 -8.78
CA THR A 133 0.49 -10.58 -8.46
C THR A 133 0.55 -9.71 -7.22
N THR A 134 0.39 -8.39 -7.37
CA THR A 134 0.28 -7.45 -6.25
C THR A 134 -1.18 -7.31 -5.80
N LYS A 135 -1.45 -7.48 -4.51
CA LYS A 135 -2.77 -7.23 -3.91
C LYS A 135 -2.88 -5.77 -3.45
N ILE A 136 -3.96 -5.09 -3.82
CA ILE A 136 -4.26 -3.74 -3.33
C ILE A 136 -5.39 -3.84 -2.30
N MET A 137 -5.13 -3.36 -1.09
CA MET A 137 -6.09 -3.28 0.00
C MET A 137 -6.45 -1.82 0.25
N ILE A 138 -7.74 -1.50 0.21
CA ILE A 138 -8.27 -0.16 0.47
C ILE A 138 -9.15 -0.25 1.70
N THR A 139 -8.84 0.50 2.75
CA THR A 139 -9.69 0.56 3.93
C THR A 139 -10.61 1.78 3.81
N PRO A 140 -11.92 1.60 3.55
CA PRO A 140 -12.84 2.71 3.51
C PRO A 140 -13.06 3.26 4.92
N TYR A 141 -13.25 4.58 5.03
CA TYR A 141 -13.78 5.18 6.25
C TYR A 141 -15.17 4.59 6.53
N SER A 142 -15.27 3.71 7.52
CA SER A 142 -16.54 3.28 8.09
C SER A 142 -16.82 4.20 9.27
N ARG A 143 -18.04 4.78 9.34
CA ARG A 143 -18.50 5.39 10.60
C ARG A 143 -18.40 4.31 11.66
N ILE A 144 -17.42 4.42 12.55
CA ILE A 144 -17.48 3.73 13.83
C ILE A 144 -18.76 4.24 14.48
N PRO A 145 -19.77 3.38 14.75
CA PRO A 145 -20.96 3.85 15.47
C PRO A 145 -20.44 4.50 16.76
N SER A 146 -20.82 5.75 16.96
CA SER A 146 -20.50 6.51 18.17
C SER A 146 -20.79 5.61 19.35
N ARG A 147 -19.75 5.09 20.01
CA ARG A 147 -19.94 4.61 21.37
C ARG A 147 -20.36 5.85 22.13
N ASP A 148 -21.60 5.83 22.60
CA ASP A 148 -22.14 6.80 23.52
C ASP A 148 -21.14 6.94 24.68
N PHE A 149 -20.32 7.98 24.63
CA PHE A 149 -19.64 8.48 25.82
C PHE A 149 -20.74 9.17 26.64
N SER A 150 -21.39 8.34 27.45
CA SER A 150 -22.23 8.76 28.57
C SER A 150 -21.37 9.19 29.75
#